data_AF-A0A9D0YYE5-F1
#
_entry.id   AF-A0A9D0YYE5-F1
#
_cell.length_a   1.000
_cell.length_b   1.000
_cell.length_c   1.000
_cell.angle_alpha   90.00
_cell.angle_beta   90.00
_cell.angle_gamma   90.00
#
_symmetry.space_group_name_H-M   'P 1'
#
loop_
_entity.id
_entity.type
_entity.pdbx_description
1 polymer ?
#
loop_
_entity_poly.entity_id
_entity_poly.type
_entity_poly.pdbx_seq_one_letter_code
_entity_poly.pdbx_strand_id
1 'polypeptide(L)'
;MSYIKFKELSKYFDFKYQIEPKDLPDYAKEYVSDKEKILMGYKNSKDYAVFTDKKMILFDRDTLAVYYKKIHMFPYSSISTSAINFKPGKVELLFSFDSGYQLHVNFIDMNHDKKEVIKEVYKQMMNSKL
;
A
#
# COMPACT_ATOMS: atom_id res chain seq x y z
N MET A 1 32.66 2.23 9.88
CA MET A 1 31.51 2.88 9.22
C MET A 1 30.24 2.22 9.73
N SER A 2 29.55 2.81 10.69
CA SER A 2 28.26 2.31 11.17
C SER A 2 27.18 2.85 10.23
N TYR A 3 26.57 1.96 9.45
CA TYR A 3 25.37 2.32 8.71
C TYR A 3 24.26 2.54 9.75
N ILE A 4 23.85 3.79 9.95
CA ILE A 4 22.61 4.08 10.65
C ILE A 4 21.51 3.47 9.79
N LYS A 5 20.93 2.36 10.25
CA LYS A 5 19.78 1.75 9.61
C LYS A 5 18.68 2.81 9.62
N PHE A 6 18.38 3.41 8.47
CA PHE A 6 17.29 4.37 8.35
C PHE A 6 16.03 3.69 8.89
N LYS A 7 15.50 4.26 9.98
CA LYS A 7 14.23 3.80 10.55
C LYS A 7 13.17 4.02 9.48
N GLU A 8 12.40 2.99 9.14
CA GLU A 8 11.26 3.11 8.21
C GLU A 8 10.41 4.32 8.64
N LEU A 9 10.19 5.30 7.75
CA LEU A 9 9.39 6.52 8.09
C LEU A 9 7.88 6.22 8.11
N SER A 10 7.48 5.02 7.72
CA SER A 10 6.12 4.50 7.74
C SER A 10 6.01 3.45 8.83
N LYS A 11 4.93 3.54 9.60
CA LYS A 11 4.50 2.44 10.47
C LYS A 11 4.25 1.18 9.65
N TYR A 12 4.27 0.02 10.32
CA TYR A 12 3.78 -1.22 9.73
C TYR A 12 2.26 -1.13 9.50
N PHE A 13 1.83 -1.33 8.26
CA PHE A 13 0.41 -1.39 7.92
C PHE A 13 -0.03 -2.85 7.86
N ASP A 14 -0.99 -3.25 8.69
CA ASP A 14 -1.62 -4.57 8.65
C ASP A 14 -3.05 -4.45 8.11
N PHE A 15 -3.22 -4.63 6.80
CA PHE A 15 -4.52 -4.57 6.14
C PHE A 15 -5.25 -5.91 6.17
N LYS A 16 -6.56 -5.90 6.37
CA LYS A 16 -7.37 -7.13 6.51
C LYS A 16 -8.49 -7.24 5.48
N TYR A 17 -9.16 -6.13 5.19
CA TYR A 17 -10.37 -6.13 4.38
C TYR A 17 -10.09 -5.51 3.03
N GLN A 18 -10.34 -6.27 1.96
CA GLN A 18 -10.42 -5.74 0.61
C GLN A 18 -11.67 -4.87 0.47
N ILE A 19 -11.56 -3.81 -0.31
CA ILE A 19 -12.64 -2.85 -0.59
C ILE A 19 -12.67 -2.61 -2.09
N GLU A 20 -13.86 -2.69 -2.66
CA GLU A 20 -14.06 -2.31 -4.06
C GLU A 20 -13.92 -0.79 -4.24
N PRO A 21 -13.46 -0.30 -5.40
CA PRO A 21 -13.28 1.14 -5.62
C PRO A 21 -14.53 1.99 -5.32
N LYS A 22 -15.73 1.43 -5.56
CA LYS A 22 -17.01 2.09 -5.26
C LYS A 22 -17.22 2.33 -3.76
N ASP A 23 -16.74 1.42 -2.91
CA ASP A 23 -16.94 1.40 -1.46
C ASP A 23 -15.83 2.15 -0.70
N LEU A 24 -14.86 2.74 -1.41
CA LEU A 24 -13.87 3.63 -0.82
C LEU A 24 -14.52 4.95 -0.37
N PRO A 25 -14.07 5.53 0.75
CA PRO A 25 -14.58 6.83 1.19
C PRO A 25 -14.16 7.93 0.21
N ASP A 26 -15.00 8.97 0.06
CA ASP A 26 -14.79 10.03 -0.95
C ASP A 26 -13.44 10.73 -0.78
N TYR A 27 -13.05 11.01 0.46
CA TYR A 27 -11.73 11.60 0.74
C TYR A 27 -10.57 10.77 0.19
N ALA A 28 -10.71 9.45 0.03
CA ALA A 28 -9.65 8.60 -0.49
C ALA A 28 -9.57 8.68 -2.02
N LYS A 29 -10.73 8.89 -2.66
CA LYS A 29 -10.85 9.07 -4.11
C LYS A 29 -10.31 10.43 -4.55
N GLU A 30 -10.45 11.48 -3.73
CA GLU A 30 -9.95 12.84 -4.02
C GLU A 30 -8.43 12.95 -4.28
N TYR A 31 -7.63 11.99 -3.81
CA TYR A 31 -6.17 11.96 -4.06
C TYR A 31 -5.77 11.21 -5.34
N VAL A 32 -6.75 10.68 -6.07
CA VAL A 32 -6.58 9.98 -7.35
C VAL A 32 -6.97 10.94 -8.46
N SER A 33 -6.11 11.07 -9.47
CA SER A 33 -6.43 11.93 -10.63
C SER A 33 -7.54 11.29 -11.45
N ASP A 34 -8.37 12.09 -12.12
CA ASP A 34 -9.38 11.59 -13.06
C ASP A 34 -8.80 10.76 -14.22
N LYS A 35 -7.49 10.91 -14.49
CA LYS A 35 -6.74 10.15 -15.51
C LYS A 35 -6.06 8.89 -14.95
N GLU A 36 -6.45 8.47 -13.75
CA GLU A 36 -5.84 7.38 -12.99
C GLU A 36 -6.95 6.44 -12.52
N LYS A 37 -6.76 5.14 -12.73
CA LYS A 37 -7.79 4.14 -12.44
C LYS A 37 -7.52 3.52 -11.09
N ILE A 38 -8.48 3.60 -10.18
CA ILE A 38 -8.43 2.82 -8.94
C ILE A 38 -8.66 1.35 -9.26
N LEU A 39 -7.69 0.51 -8.91
CA LEU A 39 -7.76 -0.95 -9.10
C LEU A 39 -8.47 -1.61 -7.91
N MET A 40 -8.08 -1.24 -6.69
CA MET A 40 -8.75 -1.71 -5.46
C MET A 40 -8.31 -0.93 -4.23
N GLY A 41 -9.05 -1.12 -3.14
CA GLY A 41 -8.72 -0.65 -1.81
C GLY A 41 -8.48 -1.77 -0.81
N TYR A 42 -7.75 -1.46 0.24
CA TYR A 42 -7.67 -2.26 1.46
C TYR A 42 -7.86 -1.38 2.69
N LYS A 43 -8.40 -1.94 3.77
CA LYS A 43 -8.44 -1.29 5.08
C LYS A 43 -8.13 -2.22 6.23
N ASN A 44 -7.76 -1.58 7.34
CA ASN A 44 -7.92 -2.13 8.67
C ASN A 44 -8.97 -1.29 9.42
N SER A 45 -8.95 -1.30 10.75
CA SER A 45 -9.90 -0.52 11.56
C SER A 45 -9.70 1.01 11.43
N LYS A 46 -8.56 1.48 10.94
CA LYS A 46 -8.14 2.89 10.98
C LYS A 46 -7.65 3.40 9.62
N ASP A 47 -6.79 2.62 8.99
CA ASP A 47 -6.02 2.97 7.81
C ASP A 47 -6.64 2.44 6.53
N TYR A 48 -6.35 3.14 5.44
CA TYR A 48 -6.72 2.72 4.09
C TYR A 48 -5.47 2.64 3.22
N ALA A 49 -5.43 1.65 2.34
CA ALA A 49 -4.57 1.62 1.17
C ALA A 49 -5.44 1.71 -0.08
N VAL A 50 -5.02 2.54 -1.02
CA VAL A 50 -5.64 2.63 -2.35
C VAL A 50 -4.57 2.30 -3.37
N PHE A 51 -4.84 1.30 -4.20
CA PHE A 51 -3.98 0.89 -5.30
C PHE A 51 -4.60 1.36 -6.60
N THR A 52 -3.86 2.19 -7.33
CA THR A 52 -4.23 2.61 -8.67
C THR A 52 -3.37 1.90 -9.71
N ASP A 53 -3.53 2.25 -10.98
CA ASP A 53 -2.65 1.85 -12.08
C ASP A 53 -1.28 2.55 -12.07
N LYS A 54 -1.08 3.61 -11.27
CA LYS A 54 0.16 4.43 -11.28
C LYS A 54 0.87 4.55 -9.93
N LYS A 55 0.13 4.46 -8.83
CA LYS A 55 0.67 4.65 -7.48
C LYS A 55 -0.16 3.94 -6.42
N MET A 56 0.46 3.75 -5.27
CA MET A 56 -0.22 3.34 -4.05
C MET A 56 -0.32 4.53 -3.09
N ILE A 57 -1.47 4.69 -2.47
CA ILE A 57 -1.73 5.73 -1.48
C ILE A 57 -2.04 5.08 -0.14
N LEU A 58 -1.29 5.41 0.90
CA LEU A 58 -1.51 4.92 2.26
C LEU A 58 -2.02 6.06 3.14
N PHE A 59 -3.19 5.86 3.72
CA PHE A 59 -3.83 6.78 4.65
C PHE A 59 -3.57 6.30 6.07
N ASP A 60 -2.62 6.94 6.74
CA ASP A 60 -2.28 6.73 8.13
C ASP A 60 -3.16 7.64 9.00
N ARG A 61 -4.12 7.04 9.71
CA ARG A 61 -5.02 7.76 10.61
C ARG A 61 -4.68 7.45 12.06
N ASP A 62 -4.49 8.49 12.85
CA ASP A 62 -4.47 8.36 14.31
C ASP A 62 -5.91 8.29 14.85
N THR A 63 -6.14 7.39 15.80
CA THR A 63 -7.45 7.24 16.47
C THR A 63 -7.59 8.09 17.72
N LEU A 64 -6.49 8.59 18.28
CA LEU A 64 -6.51 9.37 19.52
C LEU A 64 -6.52 10.88 19.26
N ALA A 65 -5.91 11.32 18.16
CA ALA A 65 -5.98 12.69 17.69
C ALA A 65 -6.96 12.77 16.52
N VAL A 66 -8.15 13.33 16.76
CA VAL A 66 -9.23 13.56 15.78
C VAL A 66 -8.78 14.34 14.51
N TYR A 67 -7.55 14.87 14.50
CA TYR A 67 -7.05 15.80 13.49
C TYR A 67 -5.77 15.39 12.76
N TYR A 68 -5.12 14.25 13.09
CA TYR A 68 -3.90 13.85 12.39
C TYR A 68 -4.15 12.75 11.36
N LYS A 69 -3.96 13.12 10.08
CA LYS A 69 -4.01 12.22 8.93
C LYS A 69 -2.73 12.43 8.14
N LYS A 70 -1.91 11.39 8.04
CA LYS A 70 -0.73 11.39 7.18
C LYS A 70 -1.03 10.58 5.93
N ILE A 71 -0.76 11.15 4.76
CA ILE A 71 -1.05 10.53 3.48
C ILE A 71 0.28 10.32 2.78
N HIS A 72 0.60 9.05 2.55
CA HIS A 72 1.78 8.67 1.80
C HIS A 72 1.36 8.32 0.38
N MET A 73 2.08 8.85 -0.61
CA MET A 73 1.86 8.53 -2.01
C MET A 73 3.15 7.94 -2.57
N PHE A 74 3.04 6.75 -3.16
CA PHE A 74 4.17 5.97 -3.66
C PHE A 74 3.96 5.68 -5.14
N PRO A 75 4.48 6.53 -6.05
CA PRO A 75 4.48 6.26 -7.48
C PRO A 75 5.24 4.97 -7.77
N TYR A 76 4.65 4.07 -8.56
CA TYR A 76 5.27 2.78 -8.85
C TYR A 76 6.55 2.91 -9.66
N SER A 77 6.66 3.96 -10.49
CA SER A 77 7.87 4.30 -11.23
C SER A 77 9.09 4.56 -10.35
N SER A 78 8.89 4.96 -9.09
CA SER A 78 9.97 5.27 -8.13
C SER A 78 10.43 4.09 -7.28
N ILE A 79 9.80 2.92 -7.43
CA ILE A 79 10.23 1.70 -6.76
C ILE A 79 11.55 1.28 -7.43
N SER A 80 12.65 1.11 -6.71
CA SER A 80 13.89 0.57 -7.30
C SER A 80 13.86 -0.96 -7.27
N THR A 81 13.52 -1.52 -6.11
CA THR A 81 13.45 -2.98 -5.88
C THR A 81 12.22 -3.34 -5.06
N SER A 82 11.73 -4.57 -5.24
CA SER A 82 10.54 -5.04 -4.55
C SER A 82 10.54 -6.54 -4.33
N ALA A 83 9.76 -6.98 -3.34
CA ALA A 83 9.49 -8.39 -3.09
C ALA A 83 8.05 -8.59 -2.59
N ILE A 84 7.50 -9.78 -2.87
CA ILE A 84 6.22 -10.25 -2.33
C ILE A 84 6.45 -11.57 -1.61
N ASN A 85 6.08 -11.65 -0.34
CA ASN A 85 6.19 -12.86 0.47
C ASN A 85 4.79 -13.44 0.72
N PHE A 86 4.60 -14.71 0.39
CA PHE A 86 3.41 -15.46 0.75
C PHE A 86 3.68 -16.34 1.97
N LYS A 87 2.94 -16.11 3.05
CA LYS A 87 3.01 -16.89 4.31
C LYS A 87 1.65 -17.50 4.62
N PRO A 88 1.54 -18.53 5.49
CA PRO A 88 0.24 -18.99 5.98
C PRO A 88 -0.54 -17.81 6.60
N GLY A 89 -1.76 -17.54 6.11
CA GLY A 89 -2.63 -16.46 6.59
C GLY A 89 -2.16 -15.02 6.33
N LYS A 90 -1.02 -14.79 5.66
CA LYS A 90 -0.42 -13.46 5.49
C LYS A 90 0.24 -13.27 4.11
N VAL A 91 0.24 -12.04 3.61
CA VAL A 91 1.09 -11.57 2.49
C VAL A 91 1.85 -10.32 2.93
N GLU A 92 3.09 -10.18 2.48
CA GLU A 92 3.92 -9.01 2.75
C GLU A 92 4.44 -8.44 1.43
N LEU A 93 4.31 -7.13 1.25
CA LEU A 93 4.93 -6.39 0.16
C LEU A 93 6.07 -5.56 0.73
N LEU A 94 7.25 -5.71 0.14
CA LEU A 94 8.47 -5.04 0.52
C LEU A 94 8.92 -4.19 -0.66
N PHE A 95 9.15 -2.90 -0.43
CA PHE A 95 9.60 -1.97 -1.47
C PHE A 95 10.80 -1.18 -0.98
N SER A 96 11.79 -1.00 -1.86
CA SER A 96 12.80 0.05 -1.73
C SER A 96 12.64 1.01 -2.90
N PHE A 97 12.60 2.31 -2.60
CA PHE A 97 12.43 3.38 -3.58
C PHE A 97 13.76 4.07 -3.91
N ASP A 98 13.79 4.84 -4.99
CA ASP A 98 15.00 5.51 -5.49
C ASP A 98 15.61 6.48 -4.48
N SER A 99 14.80 7.00 -3.56
CA SER A 99 15.23 7.83 -2.44
C SER A 99 15.96 7.06 -1.33
N GLY A 100 16.10 5.73 -1.46
CA GLY A 100 16.55 4.84 -0.38
C GLY A 100 15.46 4.54 0.64
N TYR A 101 14.24 5.06 0.45
CA TYR A 101 13.12 4.80 1.33
C TYR A 101 12.69 3.33 1.28
N GLN A 102 12.44 2.72 2.44
CA GLN A 102 11.92 1.36 2.54
C GLN A 102 10.49 1.38 3.08
N LEU A 103 9.63 0.58 2.44
CA LEU A 103 8.23 0.40 2.82
C LEU A 103 7.90 -1.07 2.97
N HIS A 104 7.19 -1.39 4.05
CA HIS A 104 6.65 -2.70 4.33
C HIS A 104 5.13 -2.61 4.52
N VAL A 105 4.38 -3.30 3.67
CA VAL A 105 2.91 -3.40 3.75
C VAL A 105 2.51 -4.85 3.97
N ASN A 106 1.74 -5.10 5.02
CA ASN A 106 1.24 -6.43 5.36
C ASN A 106 -0.25 -6.56 5.03
N PHE A 107 -0.64 -7.77 4.64
CA PHE A 107 -2.02 -8.21 4.50
C PHE A 107 -2.23 -9.44 5.37
N ILE A 108 -3.18 -9.39 6.28
CA ILE A 108 -3.48 -10.43 7.27
C ILE A 108 -4.83 -11.10 6.95
N ASP A 109 -5.07 -12.28 7.53
CA ASP A 109 -6.29 -13.08 7.29
C ASP A 109 -6.48 -13.43 5.80
N MET A 110 -5.37 -13.86 5.18
CA MET A 110 -5.26 -14.12 3.76
C MET A 110 -5.46 -15.61 3.44
N ASN A 111 -6.59 -15.92 2.80
CA ASN A 111 -6.85 -17.21 2.16
C ASN A 111 -6.21 -17.27 0.75
N HIS A 112 -6.38 -18.39 0.04
CA HIS A 112 -5.84 -18.57 -1.30
C HIS A 112 -6.32 -17.48 -2.28
N ASP A 113 -7.62 -17.22 -2.35
CA ASP A 113 -8.18 -16.29 -3.33
C ASP A 113 -7.74 -14.84 -3.08
N LYS A 114 -7.70 -14.40 -1.82
CA LYS A 114 -7.16 -13.08 -1.46
C LYS A 114 -5.68 -12.93 -1.84
N LYS A 115 -4.89 -14.01 -1.76
CA LYS A 115 -3.48 -13.98 -2.18
C LYS A 115 -3.34 -13.80 -3.67
N GLU A 116 -4.21 -14.45 -4.46
CA GLU A 116 -4.26 -14.27 -5.91
C GLU A 116 -4.57 -12.83 -6.29
N VAL A 117 -5.50 -12.18 -5.59
CA VAL A 117 -5.80 -10.74 -5.78
C VAL A 117 -4.56 -9.87 -5.55
N ILE A 118 -3.86 -10.04 -4.42
CA ILE A 118 -2.64 -9.27 -4.13
C ILE A 118 -1.52 -9.56 -5.15
N LYS A 119 -1.41 -10.80 -5.63
CA LYS A 119 -0.46 -11.16 -6.69
C LYS A 119 -0.72 -10.36 -7.96
N GLU A 120 -1.98 -10.23 -8.36
CA GLU A 120 -2.34 -9.46 -9.55
C GLU A 120 -2.09 -7.96 -9.36
N VAL A 121 -2.40 -7.39 -8.19
CA VAL A 121 -2.02 -6.00 -7.86
C VAL A 121 -0.52 -5.82 -7.98
N TYR A 122 0.27 -6.71 -7.38
CA TYR A 122 1.72 -6.61 -7.41
C TYR A 122 2.27 -6.65 -8.85
N LYS A 123 1.73 -7.53 -9.71
CA LYS A 123 2.09 -7.54 -11.14
C LYS A 123 1.76 -6.22 -11.83
N GLN A 124 0.58 -5.65 -11.59
CA GLN A 124 0.19 -4.35 -12.15
C GLN A 124 1.14 -3.23 -11.71
N MET A 125 1.50 -3.20 -10.42
CA MET A 125 2.48 -2.25 -9.88
C MET A 125 3.81 -2.35 -10.63
N MET A 126 4.32 -3.56 -10.85
CA MET A 126 5.62 -3.75 -11.52
C MET A 126 5.58 -3.48 -13.02
N ASN A 127 4.45 -3.73 -13.69
CA ASN A 127 4.29 -3.44 -15.11
C ASN A 127 4.21 -1.93 -15.38
N SER A 128 3.66 -1.15 -14.46
CA SER A 128 3.52 0.32 -14.61
C SER A 128 4.85 1.10 -14.65
N LYS A 129 5.98 0.42 -14.43
CA LYS A 129 7.33 0.97 -14.62
C LYS A 129 7.74 1.09 -16.09
N LEU A 130 7.16 0.28 -16.97
CA LEU A 130 7.49 0.18 -18.39
C LEU A 130 6.71 1.22 -19.18
#